data_AF-A0A7C7QIZ4-F1
#
_entry.id   AF-A0A7C7QIZ4-F1
#
_cell.length_a   1.000
_cell.length_b   1.000
_cell.length_c   1.000
_cell.angle_alpha   90.00
_cell.angle_beta   90.00
_cell.angle_gamma   90.00
#
_symmetry.space_group_name_H-M   'P 1'
#
loop_
_entity.id
_entity.type
_entity.pdbx_description
1 polymer ?
#
loop_
_entity_poly.entity_id
_entity_poly.type
_entity_poly.pdbx_seq_one_letter_code
_entity_poly.pdbx_strand_id
1 'polypeptide(L)' 'MRKILIQHALGRTKGTKSKAAKLLGLTRMLLRTRIRKYNFV' A
#
# COMPACT_ATOMS: atom_id res chain seq x y z
N MET A 1 -10.91 -2.14 -2.17
CA MET A 1 -9.55 -2.66 -2.44
C MET A 1 -9.18 -3.66 -1.37
N ARG A 2 -8.82 -4.89 -1.75
CA ARG A 2 -8.54 -5.99 -0.81
C ARG A 2 -7.18 -5.83 -0.13
N LYS A 3 -7.06 -6.28 1.12
CA LYS A 3 -5.82 -6.32 1.94
C LYS A 3 -4.64 -6.93 1.16
N ILE A 4 -4.91 -8.01 0.42
CA ILE A 4 -3.92 -8.76 -0.38
C ILE A 4 -3.22 -7.86 -1.43
N LEU A 5 -3.94 -6.96 -2.10
CA LEU A 5 -3.34 -6.08 -3.12
C LEU A 5 -2.34 -5.10 -2.52
N ILE A 6 -2.63 -4.58 -1.32
CA ILE A 6 -1.73 -3.67 -0.60
C ILE A 6 -0.48 -4.42 -0.17
N GLN A 7 -0.64 -5.64 0.36
CA GLN A 7 0.49 -6.49 0.76
C GLN A 7 1.37 -6.84 -0.44
N HIS A 8 0.77 -7.21 -1.56
CA HIS A 8 1.50 -7.57 -2.77
C HIS A 8 2.25 -6.37 -3.37
N ALA A 9 1.62 -5.18 -3.38
CA ALA A 9 2.27 -3.95 -3.81
C ALA A 9 3.42 -3.54 -2.87
N LEU A 10 3.24 -3.68 -1.55
CA LEU A 10 4.31 -3.45 -0.58
C LEU A 10 5.46 -4.46 -0.76
N GLY A 11 5.16 -5.74 -0.94
CA GLY A 11 6.18 -6.78 -1.19
C GLY A 11 6.98 -6.51 -2.47
N ARG A 12 6.29 -6.24 -3.59
CA ARG A 12 6.90 -5.88 -4.89
C ARG A 12 7.79 -4.63 -4.81
N THR A 13 7.49 -3.73 -3.89
CA THR A 13 8.23 -2.46 -3.75
C THR A 13 9.17 -2.43 -2.55
N LYS A 14 9.43 -3.60 -1.94
CA LYS A 14 10.30 -3.76 -0.76
C LYS A 14 9.90 -2.83 0.40
N GLY A 15 8.59 -2.66 0.62
CA GLY A 15 8.04 -1.79 1.67
C GLY A 15 8.00 -0.29 1.32
N THR A 16 8.43 0.10 0.12
CA THR A 16 8.47 1.51 -0.27
C THR A 16 7.07 2.04 -0.55
N LYS A 17 6.45 2.67 0.46
CA LYS A 17 5.06 3.17 0.43
C LYS A 17 4.77 4.09 -0.78
N SER A 18 5.72 4.94 -1.19
CA SER A 18 5.55 5.83 -2.34
C SER A 18 5.47 5.06 -3.66
N LYS A 19 6.34 4.04 -3.83
CA LYS A 19 6.33 3.17 -5.02
C LYS A 19 5.09 2.28 -5.03
N ALA A 20 4.68 1.74 -3.86
CA ALA A 20 3.46 0.96 -3.73
C ALA A 20 2.22 1.79 -4.12
N ALA A 21 2.17 3.06 -3.70
CA ALA A 21 1.07 3.95 -4.06
C ALA A 21 1.02 4.20 -5.58
N LYS A 22 2.19 4.46 -6.19
CA LYS A 22 2.31 4.64 -7.65
C LYS A 22 1.89 3.38 -8.41
N LEU A 23 2.32 2.20 -7.95
CA LEU A 23 1.98 0.90 -8.54
C LEU A 23 0.47 0.61 -8.48
N LEU A 24 -0.21 1.10 -7.45
CA LEU A 24 -1.64 0.90 -7.21
C LEU A 24 -2.51 2.03 -7.80
N GLY A 25 -1.92 3.05 -8.42
CA GLY A 25 -2.64 4.22 -8.92
C GLY A 25 -3.31 5.03 -7.80
N LEU A 26 -2.75 5.03 -6.59
CA LEU A 26 -3.31 5.72 -5.43
C LEU A 26 -2.45 6.91 -5.02
N THR A 27 -3.09 7.88 -4.38
CA THR A 27 -2.36 8.89 -3.62
C THR A 27 -1.71 8.26 -2.39
N ARG A 28 -0.56 8.80 -1.97
CA ARG A 28 0.19 8.32 -0.81
C ARG A 28 -0.62 8.38 0.48
N MET A 29 -1.46 9.42 0.63
CA MET A 29 -2.35 9.58 1.78
C MET A 29 -3.38 8.45 1.85
N LEU A 30 -4.04 8.12 0.74
CA LEU A 30 -5.02 7.06 0.67
C LEU A 30 -4.40 5.68 0.97
N LEU A 31 -3.19 5.42 0.45
CA LEU A 31 -2.45 4.20 0.79
C LEU A 31 -2.16 4.14 2.31
N ARG A 32 -1.72 5.26 2.91
CA ARG A 32 -1.42 5.32 4.35
C ARG A 32 -2.64 5.04 5.22
N THR A 33 -3.79 5.61 4.88
CA THR A 33 -5.06 5.32 5.57
C THR A 33 -5.44 3.86 5.48
N ARG A 34 -5.25 3.23 4.31
CA ARG A 34 -5.54 1.80 4.12
C ARG A 34 -4.55 0.90 4.87
N ILE A 35 -3.26 1.24 4.89
CA ILE A 35 -2.25 0.52 5.68
C ILE A 35 -2.62 0.53 7.16
N ARG A 36 -3.01 1.69 7.71
CA ARG A 36 -3.53 1.80 9.09
C ARG A 36 -4.78 0.95 9.30
N LYS A 37 -5.76 1.05 8.41
CA LYS A 37 -7.02 0.28 8.51
C LYS A 37 -6.78 -1.24 8.57
N TYR A 38 -5.75 -1.73 7.89
CA TYR A 38 -5.44 -3.16 7.84
C TYR A 38 -4.34 -3.61 8.81
N ASN A 39 -3.86 -2.73 9.70
CA ASN A 39 -2.73 -2.96 10.59
C ASN A 39 -1.53 -3.62 9.89
N PHE A 40 -1.16 -3.08 8.72
CA PHE A 40 0.14 -3.40 8.13
C PHE A 40 1.22 -2.67 8.93
N VAL A 41 1.74 -3.35 9.96
CA VAL A 41 2.90 -2.95 10.78
C VAL A 41 4.18 -3.18 9.98
#